data_AF-A0A3E0PSQ9-F1
#
_entry.id   AF-A0A3E0PSQ9-F1
#
_cell.length_a   1.000
_cell.length_b   1.000
_cell.length_c   1.000
_cell.angle_alpha   90.00
_cell.angle_beta   90.00
_cell.angle_gamma   90.00
#
_symmetry.space_group_name_H-M   'P 1'
#
loop_
_entity.id
_entity.type
_entity.pdbx_description
1 polymer ?
#
loop_
_entity_poly.entity_id
_entity_poly.type
_entity_poly.pdbx_seq_one_letter_code
_entity_poly.pdbx_strand_id
1 'polypeptide(L)'
;MTDCSHPNATWHKVADLDELPEGRVMPIHVGSRTLVLTHFDGAFGALDNRCPHQGGPLAEGSIEKGWLRCPWHGYDYNPLNGSPPEGFDDAPPCFATQTREDGVYVALPPEEDRVRTVSDVLVETMVNWGVTHVFGMVGHSNLGFADAMREAESRGELTYVGIRHEGAASFAASAYGKLTGRLAACFAIAGPGSTNLLTGLYDAKVDRAPVLAISGQVPSKVKGRGAFQDLDLESAFADVARYSATVQAGSDHAELMTLACKTALVQRDVSHLMLPDEVQMIESDEPAGTPDGRVGDRHTAPSSDVLAEAMKMITASKRPLFIVGAGSRFDMSPIVDLAERIGAPLV
;
A
#
# COMPACT_ATOMS: atom_id res chain seq x y z
N MET A 1 11.11 38.88 14.88
CA MET A 1 11.05 37.93 13.75
C MET A 1 10.93 36.55 14.34
N THR A 2 10.07 35.70 13.80
CA THR A 2 10.02 34.27 14.13
C THR A 2 11.37 33.64 13.82
N ASP A 3 11.91 32.86 14.76
CA ASP A 3 13.17 32.13 14.53
C ASP A 3 12.88 30.90 13.68
N CYS A 4 13.46 30.84 12.49
CA CYS A 4 13.33 29.72 11.55
C CYS A 4 14.52 28.75 11.62
N SER A 5 15.42 28.96 12.59
CA SER A 5 16.61 28.13 12.80
C SER A 5 16.24 26.86 13.56
N HIS A 6 16.76 25.72 13.11
CA HIS A 6 16.55 24.43 13.78
C HIS A 6 17.90 23.83 14.21
N PRO A 7 18.02 23.26 15.42
CA PRO A 7 19.25 22.62 15.86
C PRO A 7 19.57 21.39 14.99
N ASN A 8 20.86 21.15 14.72
CA ASN A 8 21.35 20.04 13.90
C ASN A 8 20.80 19.99 12.46
N ALA A 9 20.31 21.12 11.93
CA ALA A 9 19.72 21.14 10.61
C ALA A 9 20.73 20.85 9.49
N THR A 10 20.29 20.12 8.47
CA THR A 10 21.04 19.85 7.25
C THR A 10 20.53 20.76 6.12
N TRP A 11 21.45 21.28 5.31
CA TRP A 11 21.13 22.17 4.20
C TRP A 11 20.88 21.37 2.92
N HIS A 12 19.71 21.54 2.31
CA HIS A 12 19.32 20.88 1.07
C HIS A 12 19.14 21.93 -0.02
N LYS A 13 19.71 21.70 -1.22
CA LYS A 13 19.42 22.53 -2.39
C LYS A 13 17.99 22.20 -2.86
N VAL A 14 17.14 23.20 -3.00
CA VAL A 14 15.70 22.99 -3.29
C VAL A 14 15.24 23.65 -4.59
N ALA A 15 15.99 24.61 -5.11
CA ALA A 15 15.70 25.30 -6.35
C ALA A 15 16.97 25.94 -6.94
N ASP A 16 16.98 26.15 -8.26
CA ASP A 16 17.92 27.07 -8.91
C ASP A 16 17.48 28.54 -8.69
N LEU A 17 18.40 29.50 -8.84
CA LEU A 17 18.14 30.92 -8.47
C LEU A 17 17.05 31.58 -9.30
N ASP A 18 16.82 31.12 -10.53
CA ASP A 18 15.84 31.64 -11.48
C ASP A 18 14.55 30.80 -11.55
N GLU A 19 14.48 29.70 -10.81
CA GLU A 19 13.36 28.76 -10.84
C GLU A 19 12.08 29.35 -10.24
N LEU A 20 12.21 30.16 -9.18
CA LEU A 20 11.10 30.85 -8.52
C LEU A 20 11.20 32.38 -8.70
N PRO A 21 10.37 32.99 -9.56
CA PRO A 21 10.34 34.45 -9.73
C PRO A 21 9.89 35.20 -8.47
N GLU A 22 10.31 36.45 -8.34
CA GLU A 22 9.87 37.37 -7.28
C GLU A 22 8.34 37.47 -7.21
N GLY A 23 7.78 37.45 -6.00
CA GLY A 23 6.33 37.49 -5.73
C GLY A 23 5.58 36.19 -6.05
N ARG A 24 6.28 35.05 -6.15
CA ARG A 24 5.68 33.73 -6.40
C ARG A 24 5.95 32.76 -5.27
N VAL A 25 5.20 31.65 -5.32
CA VAL A 25 5.41 30.47 -4.48
C VAL A 25 5.47 29.21 -5.33
N MET A 26 6.14 28.19 -4.83
CA MET A 26 6.15 26.85 -5.43
C MET A 26 6.28 25.76 -4.36
N PRO A 27 5.77 24.55 -4.62
CA PRO A 27 6.04 23.42 -3.76
C PRO A 27 7.47 22.92 -3.96
N ILE A 28 8.15 22.62 -2.85
CA ILE A 28 9.44 21.92 -2.86
C ILE A 28 9.32 20.64 -2.03
N HIS A 29 10.05 19.59 -2.43
CA HIS A 29 10.01 18.29 -1.78
C HIS A 29 11.41 17.92 -1.32
N VAL A 30 11.57 17.68 -0.01
CA VAL A 30 12.86 17.31 0.58
C VAL A 30 12.62 16.21 1.61
N GLY A 31 13.16 15.02 1.35
CA GLY A 31 12.84 13.82 2.13
C GLY A 31 11.33 13.52 2.06
N SER A 32 10.71 13.26 3.21
CA SER A 32 9.26 13.09 3.36
C SER A 32 8.46 14.40 3.45
N ARG A 33 9.13 15.57 3.49
CA ARG A 33 8.48 16.86 3.71
C ARG A 33 8.14 17.55 2.39
N THR A 34 6.94 18.11 2.33
CA THR A 34 6.56 19.10 1.31
C THR A 34 6.51 20.47 1.97
N LEU A 35 7.26 21.42 1.45
CA LEU A 35 7.28 22.81 1.91
C LEU A 35 6.76 23.75 0.82
N VAL A 36 6.38 24.96 1.22
CA VAL A 36 6.21 26.08 0.30
C VAL A 36 7.50 26.89 0.29
N LEU A 37 8.10 27.03 -0.89
CA LEU A 37 9.16 28.02 -1.14
C LEU A 37 8.51 29.31 -1.63
N THR A 38 8.87 30.44 -1.04
CA THR A 38 8.42 31.78 -1.43
C THR A 38 9.62 32.61 -1.89
N HIS A 39 9.40 33.53 -2.82
CA HIS A 39 10.38 34.56 -3.17
C HIS A 39 9.71 35.93 -3.01
N PHE A 40 10.17 36.71 -2.03
CA PHE A 40 9.56 37.97 -1.65
C PHE A 40 10.59 38.96 -1.13
N ASP A 41 10.54 40.19 -1.62
CA ASP A 41 11.44 41.29 -1.28
C ASP A 41 12.92 40.93 -1.49
N GLY A 42 13.21 40.19 -2.58
CA GLY A 42 14.55 39.72 -2.92
C GLY A 42 15.12 38.65 -1.98
N ALA A 43 14.30 38.06 -1.11
CA ALA A 43 14.66 36.99 -0.21
C ALA A 43 13.77 35.75 -0.41
N PHE A 44 14.29 34.58 -0.02
CA PHE A 44 13.54 33.33 -0.08
C PHE A 44 13.01 32.96 1.31
N GLY A 45 11.75 32.53 1.39
CA GLY A 45 11.15 31.94 2.57
C GLY A 45 10.84 30.46 2.36
N ALA A 46 10.93 29.66 3.41
CA ALA A 46 10.50 28.27 3.39
C ALA A 46 9.61 27.98 4.59
N LEU A 47 8.37 27.57 4.33
CA LEU A 47 7.36 27.29 5.36
C LEU A 47 6.80 25.89 5.17
N ASP A 48 6.27 25.30 6.24
CA ASP A 48 5.46 24.09 6.11
C ASP A 48 4.35 24.33 5.09
N ASN A 49 4.17 23.39 4.16
CA ASN A 49 3.14 23.54 3.13
C ASN A 49 1.73 23.44 3.73
N ARG A 50 1.59 22.92 4.96
CA ARG A 50 0.31 22.74 5.63
C ARG A 50 -0.05 23.98 6.46
N CYS A 51 -1.10 24.68 6.04
CA CYS A 51 -1.68 25.76 6.85
C CYS A 51 -2.21 25.22 8.20
N PRO A 52 -1.88 25.85 9.34
CA PRO A 52 -2.27 25.37 10.67
C PRO A 52 -3.78 25.40 10.95
N HIS A 53 -4.56 26.08 10.11
CA HIS A 53 -6.01 26.13 10.23
C HIS A 53 -6.71 24.89 9.65
N GLN A 54 -6.88 24.83 8.33
CA GLN A 54 -7.60 23.74 7.66
C GLN A 54 -6.66 22.72 7.01
N GLY A 55 -5.34 22.88 7.12
CA GLY A 55 -4.37 22.04 6.44
C GLY A 55 -4.19 22.38 4.96
N GLY A 56 -4.65 23.56 4.52
CA GLY A 56 -4.56 23.96 3.12
C GLY A 56 -3.11 24.05 2.60
N PRO A 57 -2.86 23.66 1.34
CA PRO A 57 -1.53 23.66 0.73
C PRO A 57 -1.08 25.08 0.39
N LEU A 58 -0.22 25.68 1.21
CA LEU A 58 0.25 27.05 1.05
C LEU A 58 0.99 27.28 -0.28
N ALA A 59 1.60 26.24 -0.84
CA ALA A 59 2.25 26.26 -2.16
C ALA A 59 1.28 26.39 -3.33
N GLU A 60 -0.01 26.10 -3.14
CA GLU A 60 -1.07 26.42 -4.10
C GLU A 60 -1.68 27.81 -3.85
N GLY A 61 -1.21 28.51 -2.83
CA GLY A 61 -1.56 29.88 -2.52
C GLY A 61 -0.90 30.89 -3.46
N SER A 62 -0.99 32.17 -3.08
CA SER A 62 -0.29 33.24 -3.81
C SER A 62 0.13 34.36 -2.87
N ILE A 63 1.09 35.18 -3.31
CA ILE A 63 1.47 36.39 -2.57
C ILE A 63 0.59 37.56 -3.02
N GLU A 64 -0.29 38.02 -2.15
CA GLU A 64 -1.21 39.13 -2.37
C GLU A 64 -0.89 40.26 -1.39
N LYS A 65 -0.64 41.48 -1.89
CA LYS A 65 -0.39 42.68 -1.06
C LYS A 65 0.74 42.46 -0.02
N GLY A 66 1.74 41.66 -0.36
CA GLY A 66 2.88 41.33 0.50
C GLY A 66 2.64 40.17 1.48
N TRP A 67 1.53 39.45 1.36
CA TRP A 67 1.16 38.33 2.22
C TRP A 67 1.01 37.04 1.44
N LEU A 68 1.54 35.94 1.96
CA LEU A 68 1.26 34.60 1.48
C LEU A 68 -0.14 34.20 1.91
N ARG A 69 -1.03 34.01 0.94
CA ARG A 69 -2.44 33.72 1.18
C ARG A 69 -2.76 32.25 1.01
N CYS A 70 -3.33 31.62 2.05
CA CYS A 70 -3.80 30.23 1.99
C CYS A 70 -4.97 30.08 1.00
N PRO A 71 -4.92 29.11 0.07
CA PRO A 71 -5.93 28.99 -0.99
C PRO A 71 -7.29 28.50 -0.48
N TRP A 72 -7.36 27.85 0.68
CA TRP A 72 -8.61 27.25 1.17
C TRP A 72 -9.52 28.24 1.89
N HIS A 73 -8.96 29.09 2.73
CA HIS A 73 -9.74 30.02 3.56
C HIS A 73 -9.19 31.44 3.58
N GLY A 74 -8.18 31.74 2.74
CA GLY A 74 -7.74 33.10 2.45
C GLY A 74 -7.05 33.83 3.59
N TYR A 75 -6.52 33.10 4.58
CA TYR A 75 -5.72 33.67 5.67
C TYR A 75 -4.30 33.95 5.21
N ASP A 76 -3.70 34.99 5.79
CA ASP A 76 -2.47 35.60 5.33
C ASP A 76 -1.31 35.28 6.28
N TYR A 77 -0.14 35.02 5.71
CA TYR A 77 1.11 34.76 6.44
C TYR A 77 2.25 35.58 5.84
N ASN A 78 3.22 35.98 6.66
CA ASN A 78 4.43 36.59 6.12
C ASN A 78 5.16 35.58 5.20
N PRO A 79 5.47 35.90 3.93
CA PRO A 79 6.07 34.94 3.01
C PRO A 79 7.41 34.37 3.48
N LEU A 80 8.20 35.13 4.24
CA LEU A 80 9.58 34.78 4.60
C LEU A 80 9.69 33.94 5.87
N ASN A 81 8.79 34.12 6.82
CA ASN A 81 8.89 33.50 8.15
C ASN A 81 7.57 32.98 8.72
N GLY A 82 6.48 33.07 7.96
CA GLY A 82 5.17 32.53 8.33
C GLY A 82 4.45 33.30 9.43
N SER A 83 5.01 34.40 9.97
CA SER A 83 4.34 35.11 11.06
C SER A 83 2.96 35.61 10.60
N PRO A 84 1.90 35.39 11.37
CA PRO A 84 0.57 35.86 11.01
C PRO A 84 0.48 37.39 11.20
N PRO A 85 -0.64 38.01 10.80
CA PRO A 85 -0.95 39.40 11.11
C PRO A 85 -0.88 39.67 12.62
N GLU A 86 -0.70 40.93 13.00
CA GLU A 86 -0.61 41.33 14.40
C GLU A 86 -1.87 40.90 15.19
N GLY A 87 -1.65 40.32 16.37
CA GLY A 87 -2.72 39.85 17.25
C GLY A 87 -3.06 38.35 17.13
N PHE A 88 -2.35 37.61 16.26
CA PHE A 88 -2.53 36.18 16.06
C PHE A 88 -1.23 35.39 16.33
N ASP A 89 -1.33 34.09 16.62
CA ASP A 89 -0.22 33.20 17.01
C ASP A 89 -0.15 31.89 16.20
N ASP A 90 -0.87 31.81 15.09
CA ASP A 90 -1.05 30.62 14.26
C ASP A 90 -0.03 30.51 13.11
N ALA A 91 1.25 30.79 13.35
CA ALA A 91 2.27 30.69 12.31
C ALA A 91 2.50 29.22 11.86
N PRO A 92 2.52 28.90 10.56
CA PRO A 92 3.10 27.63 10.11
C PRO A 92 4.58 27.57 10.51
N PRO A 93 5.14 26.37 10.77
CA PRO A 93 6.57 26.20 10.96
C PRO A 93 7.37 26.82 9.80
N CYS A 94 8.42 27.57 10.11
CA CYS A 94 9.33 28.14 9.12
C CYS A 94 10.72 27.49 9.22
N PHE A 95 11.45 27.52 8.10
CA PHE A 95 12.75 26.89 7.94
C PHE A 95 13.75 27.90 7.39
N ALA A 96 14.96 27.93 7.94
CA ALA A 96 15.99 28.86 7.50
C ALA A 96 16.36 28.61 6.04
N THR A 97 16.47 29.70 5.28
CA THR A 97 16.85 29.68 3.87
C THR A 97 18.22 30.32 3.70
N GLN A 98 18.95 29.88 2.67
CA GLN A 98 20.22 30.47 2.30
C GLN A 98 20.37 30.43 0.78
N THR A 99 20.70 31.57 0.19
CA THR A 99 21.11 31.65 -1.21
C THR A 99 22.61 31.37 -1.31
N ARG A 100 22.99 30.45 -2.20
CA ARG A 100 24.38 30.13 -2.55
C ARG A 100 24.59 30.36 -4.04
N GLU A 101 25.84 30.30 -4.51
CA GLU A 101 26.18 30.56 -5.92
C GLU A 101 25.42 29.65 -6.89
N ASP A 102 25.12 28.43 -6.47
CA ASP A 102 24.48 27.40 -7.29
C ASP A 102 22.99 27.21 -7.01
N GLY A 103 22.36 27.96 -6.09
CA GLY A 103 20.91 27.85 -5.86
C GLY A 103 20.42 28.25 -4.48
N VAL A 104 19.15 27.93 -4.23
CA VAL A 104 18.45 28.19 -2.97
C VAL A 104 18.51 26.94 -2.10
N TYR A 105 18.89 27.12 -0.83
CA TYR A 105 19.00 26.06 0.15
C TYR A 105 18.02 26.28 1.31
N VAL A 106 17.48 25.18 1.83
CA VAL A 106 16.63 25.16 3.03
C VAL A 106 17.30 24.27 4.09
N ALA A 107 17.37 24.77 5.32
CA ALA A 107 17.85 24.03 6.47
C ALA A 107 16.69 23.26 7.11
N LEU A 108 16.75 21.94 7.06
CA LEU A 108 15.75 21.07 7.68
C LEU A 108 16.31 20.40 8.92
N PRO A 109 15.54 20.30 10.02
CA PRO A 109 15.93 19.43 11.12
C PRO A 109 16.11 18.00 10.59
N PRO A 110 16.97 17.19 11.24
CA PRO A 110 17.11 15.79 10.88
C PRO A 110 15.75 15.11 10.93
N GLU A 111 15.47 14.25 9.95
CA GLU A 111 14.30 13.39 9.97
C GLU A 111 14.40 12.45 11.17
N GLU A 112 13.31 12.26 11.90
CA GLU A 112 13.30 11.31 13.00
C GLU A 112 13.48 9.90 12.43
N ASP A 113 14.30 9.09 13.09
CA ASP A 113 14.46 7.70 12.70
C ASP A 113 13.11 7.00 12.80
N ARG A 114 12.65 6.48 11.67
CA ARG A 114 11.42 5.70 11.61
C ARG A 114 11.56 4.47 12.50
N VAL A 115 10.65 4.33 13.46
CA VAL A 115 10.60 3.15 14.31
C VAL A 115 9.95 2.00 13.54
N ARG A 116 10.52 0.80 13.64
CA ARG A 116 9.94 -0.41 13.04
C ARG A 116 8.69 -0.82 13.82
N THR A 117 7.63 -1.15 13.09
CA THR A 117 6.29 -1.39 13.63
C THR A 117 5.76 -2.77 13.25
N VAL A 118 4.64 -3.16 13.84
CA VAL A 118 3.85 -4.33 13.41
C VAL A 118 3.55 -4.29 11.91
N SER A 119 3.27 -3.10 11.34
CA SER A 119 3.03 -2.97 9.90
C SER A 119 4.25 -3.37 9.06
N ASP A 120 5.46 -3.09 9.54
CA ASP A 120 6.70 -3.51 8.88
C ASP A 120 6.85 -5.02 8.89
N VAL A 121 6.63 -5.67 10.04
CA VAL A 121 6.67 -7.12 10.16
C VAL A 121 5.70 -7.77 9.17
N LEU A 122 4.49 -7.23 9.03
CA LEU A 122 3.48 -7.72 8.09
C LEU A 122 3.92 -7.52 6.62
N VAL A 123 4.40 -6.33 6.25
CA VAL A 123 4.84 -6.03 4.89
C VAL A 123 6.07 -6.85 4.49
N GLU A 124 7.09 -6.91 5.35
CA GLU A 124 8.28 -7.74 5.15
C GLU A 124 7.89 -9.22 4.99
N THR A 125 6.94 -9.72 5.80
CA THR A 125 6.47 -11.11 5.68
C THR A 125 5.79 -11.35 4.33
N MET A 126 4.87 -10.49 3.88
CA MET A 126 4.22 -10.71 2.57
C MET A 126 5.21 -10.59 1.40
N VAL A 127 6.22 -9.72 1.50
CA VAL A 127 7.32 -9.61 0.53
C VAL A 127 8.13 -10.92 0.50
N ASN A 128 8.52 -11.46 1.65
CA ASN A 128 9.21 -12.75 1.75
C ASN A 128 8.39 -13.90 1.13
N TRP A 129 7.06 -13.81 1.18
CA TRP A 129 6.13 -14.74 0.55
C TRP A 129 5.90 -14.48 -0.96
N GLY A 130 6.60 -13.51 -1.54
CA GLY A 130 6.64 -13.24 -2.98
C GLY A 130 5.59 -12.25 -3.48
N VAL A 131 4.94 -11.49 -2.58
CA VAL A 131 4.08 -10.38 -3.01
C VAL A 131 4.96 -9.26 -3.53
N THR A 132 4.77 -8.92 -4.80
CA THR A 132 5.53 -7.88 -5.50
C THR A 132 4.64 -6.72 -5.96
N HIS A 133 3.31 -6.89 -5.92
CA HIS A 133 2.34 -5.90 -6.40
C HIS A 133 1.20 -5.78 -5.39
N VAL A 134 0.93 -4.54 -4.99
CA VAL A 134 -0.20 -4.20 -4.11
C VAL A 134 -1.06 -3.13 -4.78
N PHE A 135 -2.34 -3.42 -4.95
CA PHE A 135 -3.30 -2.49 -5.55
C PHE A 135 -4.21 -1.92 -4.46
N GLY A 136 -4.41 -0.61 -4.37
CA GLY A 136 -5.28 -0.13 -3.29
C GLY A 136 -5.46 1.36 -3.17
N MET A 137 -6.04 1.75 -2.05
CA MET A 137 -6.26 3.14 -1.64
C MET A 137 -5.71 3.36 -0.23
N VAL A 138 -4.97 4.44 -0.06
CA VAL A 138 -4.51 4.91 1.25
C VAL A 138 -5.57 5.82 1.87
N GLY A 139 -5.79 5.68 3.18
CA GLY A 139 -6.56 6.62 3.97
C GLY A 139 -6.37 6.39 5.46
N HIS A 140 -7.06 7.17 6.29
CA HIS A 140 -6.78 7.29 7.73
C HIS A 140 -6.60 5.95 8.46
N SER A 141 -7.47 4.97 8.21
CA SER A 141 -7.47 3.72 8.96
C SER A 141 -6.40 2.70 8.53
N ASN A 142 -5.50 3.07 7.62
CA ASN A 142 -4.50 2.15 7.08
C ASN A 142 -3.12 2.81 6.86
N LEU A 143 -2.90 3.98 7.46
CA LEU A 143 -1.69 4.78 7.26
C LEU A 143 -0.41 4.06 7.71
N GLY A 144 -0.43 3.30 8.81
CA GLY A 144 0.76 2.58 9.27
C GLY A 144 1.18 1.49 8.28
N PHE A 145 0.22 0.76 7.74
CA PHE A 145 0.48 -0.23 6.69
C PHE A 145 0.93 0.43 5.38
N ALA A 146 0.33 1.56 5.00
CA ALA A 146 0.73 2.33 3.83
C ALA A 146 2.17 2.85 3.93
N ASP A 147 2.59 3.31 5.11
CA ASP A 147 3.95 3.78 5.33
C ASP A 147 4.97 2.62 5.29
N ALA A 148 4.67 1.46 5.88
CA ALA A 148 5.50 0.27 5.74
C ALA A 148 5.63 -0.20 4.27
N MET A 149 4.55 -0.12 3.48
CA MET A 149 4.61 -0.39 2.05
C MET A 149 5.45 0.64 1.29
N ARG A 150 5.36 1.93 1.64
CA ARG A 150 6.19 2.99 1.04
C ARG A 150 7.68 2.70 1.25
N GLU A 151 8.06 2.23 2.43
CA GLU A 151 9.43 1.82 2.72
C GLU A 151 9.86 0.58 1.93
N ALA A 152 8.99 -0.43 1.79
CA ALA A 152 9.30 -1.59 0.94
C ALA A 152 9.43 -1.21 -0.55
N GLU A 153 8.60 -0.29 -1.03
CA GLU A 153 8.68 0.25 -2.40
C GLU A 153 9.97 1.06 -2.62
N SER A 154 10.40 1.87 -1.66
CA SER A 154 11.66 2.63 -1.75
C SER A 154 12.89 1.73 -1.86
N ARG A 155 12.83 0.54 -1.25
CA ARG A 155 13.83 -0.54 -1.37
C ARG A 155 13.69 -1.39 -2.65
N GLY A 156 12.65 -1.17 -3.45
CA GLY A 156 12.39 -1.90 -4.69
C GLY A 156 11.86 -3.34 -4.47
N GLU A 157 11.31 -3.63 -3.31
CA GLU A 157 10.82 -4.97 -2.93
C GLU A 157 9.41 -5.26 -3.46
N LEU A 158 8.59 -4.22 -3.58
CA LEU A 158 7.24 -4.27 -4.13
C LEU A 158 6.92 -3.01 -4.94
N THR A 159 5.80 -3.04 -5.66
CA THR A 159 5.22 -1.87 -6.33
C THR A 159 3.80 -1.63 -5.82
N TYR A 160 3.54 -0.40 -5.38
CA TYR A 160 2.21 0.05 -5.03
C TYR A 160 1.51 0.69 -6.24
N VAL A 161 0.28 0.24 -6.50
CA VAL A 161 -0.56 0.76 -7.58
C VAL A 161 -1.80 1.40 -6.97
N GLY A 162 -1.77 2.73 -6.89
CA GLY A 162 -2.91 3.54 -6.46
C GLY A 162 -4.08 3.42 -7.44
N ILE A 163 -5.27 3.08 -6.94
CA ILE A 163 -6.51 2.99 -7.73
C ILE A 163 -7.47 4.14 -7.42
N ARG A 164 -8.54 4.28 -8.21
CA ARG A 164 -9.61 5.27 -7.98
C ARG A 164 -10.84 4.70 -7.28
N HIS A 165 -10.98 3.37 -7.25
CA HIS A 165 -12.05 2.65 -6.56
C HIS A 165 -11.53 1.29 -6.08
N GLU A 166 -11.85 0.86 -4.86
CA GLU A 166 -11.25 -0.33 -4.24
C GLU A 166 -11.64 -1.63 -4.97
N GLY A 167 -12.84 -1.71 -5.55
CA GLY A 167 -13.21 -2.81 -6.43
C GLY A 167 -12.24 -3.02 -7.61
N ALA A 168 -11.66 -1.94 -8.16
CA ALA A 168 -10.64 -2.06 -9.20
C ALA A 168 -9.33 -2.67 -8.65
N ALA A 169 -8.99 -2.41 -7.38
CA ALA A 169 -7.84 -3.05 -6.73
C ALA A 169 -8.04 -4.56 -6.56
N SER A 170 -9.20 -5.01 -6.08
CA SER A 170 -9.44 -6.45 -5.92
C SER A 170 -9.54 -7.18 -7.26
N PHE A 171 -10.13 -6.56 -8.30
CA PHE A 171 -10.08 -7.12 -9.67
C PHE A 171 -8.66 -7.18 -10.23
N ALA A 172 -7.83 -6.17 -10.01
CA ALA A 172 -6.44 -6.17 -10.48
C ALA A 172 -5.63 -7.28 -9.79
N ALA A 173 -5.77 -7.44 -8.47
CA ALA A 173 -5.14 -8.52 -7.72
C ALA A 173 -5.62 -9.90 -8.20
N SER A 174 -6.93 -10.05 -8.43
CA SER A 174 -7.52 -11.26 -8.99
C SER A 174 -6.92 -11.61 -10.36
N ALA A 175 -6.88 -10.64 -11.29
CA ALA A 175 -6.30 -10.83 -12.61
C ALA A 175 -4.81 -11.20 -12.54
N TYR A 176 -4.04 -10.54 -11.67
CA TYR A 176 -2.64 -10.86 -11.45
C TYR A 176 -2.46 -12.33 -11.01
N GLY A 177 -3.27 -12.79 -10.04
CA GLY A 177 -3.27 -14.17 -9.58
C GLY A 177 -3.62 -15.17 -10.69
N LYS A 178 -4.62 -14.88 -11.52
CA LYS A 178 -5.03 -15.73 -12.66
C LYS A 178 -3.95 -15.84 -13.74
N LEU A 179 -3.27 -14.74 -14.03
CA LEU A 179 -2.28 -14.68 -15.10
C LEU A 179 -0.94 -15.29 -14.70
N THR A 180 -0.53 -15.10 -13.45
CA THR A 180 0.82 -15.43 -12.97
C THR A 180 0.87 -16.66 -12.08
N GLY A 181 -0.25 -17.04 -11.45
CA GLY A 181 -0.28 -18.03 -10.38
C GLY A 181 0.42 -17.60 -9.08
N ARG A 182 0.86 -16.33 -8.99
CA ARG A 182 1.55 -15.74 -7.83
C ARG A 182 0.59 -14.89 -7.01
N LEU A 183 0.94 -14.66 -5.75
CA LEU A 183 0.19 -13.76 -4.89
C LEU A 183 0.28 -12.31 -5.39
N ALA A 184 -0.87 -11.63 -5.36
CA ALA A 184 -0.97 -10.18 -5.33
C ALA A 184 -1.83 -9.76 -4.15
N ALA A 185 -1.60 -8.54 -3.67
CA ALA A 185 -2.41 -7.99 -2.60
C ALA A 185 -3.34 -6.87 -3.08
N CYS A 186 -4.51 -6.75 -2.45
CA CYS A 186 -5.35 -5.56 -2.54
C CYS A 186 -5.57 -4.94 -1.16
N PHE A 187 -5.65 -3.61 -1.10
CA PHE A 187 -5.60 -2.86 0.14
C PHE A 187 -6.64 -1.72 0.18
N ALA A 188 -7.37 -1.61 1.30
CA ALA A 188 -8.41 -0.60 1.48
C ALA A 188 -8.52 -0.09 2.94
N ILE A 189 -9.27 0.99 3.13
CA ILE A 189 -9.62 1.56 4.44
C ILE A 189 -10.79 0.80 5.10
N ALA A 190 -11.03 1.05 6.38
CA ALA A 190 -12.14 0.52 7.14
C ALA A 190 -13.51 0.87 6.52
N GLY A 191 -14.51 0.08 6.89
CA GLY A 191 -15.90 0.31 6.50
C GLY A 191 -16.12 0.18 4.99
N PRO A 192 -16.61 1.24 4.30
CA PRO A 192 -17.03 1.15 2.91
C PRO A 192 -15.89 0.79 1.95
N GLY A 193 -14.66 1.25 2.22
CA GLY A 193 -13.50 0.92 1.40
C GLY A 193 -13.24 -0.58 1.34
N SER A 194 -13.24 -1.25 2.50
CA SER A 194 -13.15 -2.72 2.59
C SER A 194 -14.29 -3.40 1.85
N THR A 195 -15.55 -2.99 2.06
CA THR A 195 -16.68 -3.65 1.40
C THR A 195 -16.66 -3.50 -0.13
N ASN A 196 -16.07 -2.42 -0.65
CA ASN A 196 -15.88 -2.24 -2.08
C ASN A 196 -14.91 -3.27 -2.70
N LEU A 197 -14.06 -3.94 -1.90
CA LEU A 197 -13.21 -5.03 -2.38
C LEU A 197 -14.02 -6.29 -2.74
N LEU A 198 -15.17 -6.52 -2.10
CA LEU A 198 -15.85 -7.82 -2.09
C LEU A 198 -16.14 -8.38 -3.48
N THR A 199 -16.60 -7.55 -4.43
CA THR A 199 -16.95 -8.04 -5.77
C THR A 199 -15.73 -8.63 -6.50
N GLY A 200 -14.58 -7.95 -6.49
CA GLY A 200 -13.36 -8.48 -7.10
C GLY A 200 -12.75 -9.64 -6.31
N LEU A 201 -13.00 -9.72 -5.00
CA LEU A 201 -12.60 -10.89 -4.20
C LEU A 201 -13.46 -12.12 -4.49
N TYR A 202 -14.76 -11.96 -4.75
CA TYR A 202 -15.60 -13.07 -5.21
C TYR A 202 -15.16 -13.57 -6.58
N ASP A 203 -14.77 -12.66 -7.48
CA ASP A 203 -14.14 -13.02 -8.75
C ASP A 203 -12.84 -13.84 -8.53
N ALA A 204 -11.99 -13.45 -7.59
CA ALA A 204 -10.80 -14.23 -7.24
C ALA A 204 -11.15 -15.61 -6.66
N LYS A 205 -12.12 -15.68 -5.73
CA LYS A 205 -12.54 -16.93 -5.08
C LYS A 205 -13.08 -17.94 -6.08
N VAL A 206 -14.03 -17.55 -6.93
CA VAL A 206 -14.68 -18.49 -7.86
C VAL A 206 -13.73 -18.96 -8.97
N ASP A 207 -12.76 -18.13 -9.36
CA ASP A 207 -11.74 -18.48 -10.34
C ASP A 207 -10.47 -19.08 -9.73
N ARG A 208 -10.45 -19.25 -8.40
CA ARG A 208 -9.33 -19.80 -7.63
C ARG A 208 -8.02 -19.03 -7.85
N ALA A 209 -8.09 -17.71 -7.83
CA ALA A 209 -6.94 -16.83 -7.88
C ALA A 209 -6.36 -16.61 -6.47
N PRO A 210 -5.04 -16.74 -6.27
CA PRO A 210 -4.40 -16.50 -4.98
C PRO A 210 -4.32 -14.99 -4.69
N VAL A 211 -5.16 -14.49 -3.78
CA VAL A 211 -5.23 -13.05 -3.44
C VAL A 211 -5.15 -12.82 -1.95
N LEU A 212 -4.35 -11.83 -1.54
CA LEU A 212 -4.28 -11.31 -0.19
C LEU A 212 -5.03 -9.98 -0.08
N ALA A 213 -6.13 -9.94 0.67
CA ALA A 213 -6.88 -8.72 0.96
C ALA A 213 -6.45 -8.16 2.31
N ILE A 214 -6.13 -6.87 2.36
CA ILE A 214 -5.80 -6.16 3.61
C ILE A 214 -6.80 -5.02 3.79
N SER A 215 -7.43 -4.95 4.95
CA SER A 215 -8.32 -3.86 5.33
C SER A 215 -7.82 -3.12 6.55
N GLY A 216 -7.97 -1.80 6.54
CA GLY A 216 -7.99 -1.02 7.77
C GLY A 216 -9.20 -1.39 8.64
N GLN A 217 -9.11 -1.12 9.93
CA GLN A 217 -10.18 -1.32 10.89
C GLN A 217 -10.15 -0.22 11.94
N VAL A 218 -11.33 0.20 12.42
CA VAL A 218 -11.42 1.18 13.50
C VAL A 218 -10.66 0.70 14.75
N PRO A 219 -10.22 1.61 15.62
CA PRO A 219 -9.45 1.20 16.79
C PRO A 219 -10.21 0.19 17.66
N SER A 220 -9.51 -0.79 18.23
CA SER A 220 -10.16 -1.90 18.95
C SER A 220 -11.07 -1.41 20.09
N LYS A 221 -10.71 -0.29 20.74
CA LYS A 221 -11.47 0.36 21.82
C LYS A 221 -12.83 0.96 21.41
N VAL A 222 -13.05 1.19 20.11
CA VAL A 222 -14.31 1.75 19.57
C VAL A 222 -15.12 0.77 18.74
N LYS A 223 -14.56 -0.38 18.38
CA LYS A 223 -15.25 -1.43 17.61
C LYS A 223 -16.56 -1.85 18.29
N GLY A 224 -17.65 -1.90 17.52
CA GLY A 224 -18.98 -2.27 17.98
C GLY A 224 -19.73 -1.15 18.72
N ARG A 225 -19.18 0.07 18.78
CA ARG A 225 -19.82 1.23 19.44
C ARG A 225 -20.48 2.18 18.44
N GLY A 226 -20.51 1.82 17.15
CA GLY A 226 -21.07 2.66 16.10
C GLY A 226 -20.15 3.83 15.75
N ALA A 227 -18.83 3.61 15.81
CA ALA A 227 -17.87 4.61 15.38
C ALA A 227 -17.99 4.85 13.86
N PHE A 228 -17.45 5.98 13.40
CA PHE A 228 -17.40 6.27 11.97
C PHE A 228 -16.66 5.14 11.22
N GLN A 229 -17.30 4.57 10.19
CA GLN A 229 -16.80 3.44 9.39
C GLN A 229 -16.61 2.11 10.16
N ASP A 230 -17.18 1.96 11.35
CA ASP A 230 -17.22 0.70 12.12
C ASP A 230 -18.18 -0.30 11.45
N LEU A 231 -17.62 -1.30 10.76
CA LEU A 231 -18.37 -2.41 10.18
C LEU A 231 -17.82 -3.75 10.69
N ASP A 232 -18.69 -4.74 10.80
CA ASP A 232 -18.31 -6.13 11.05
C ASP A 232 -17.69 -6.76 9.79
N LEU A 233 -16.42 -6.41 9.55
CA LEU A 233 -15.64 -6.90 8.42
C LEU A 233 -15.33 -8.40 8.53
N GLU A 234 -15.37 -8.98 9.75
CA GLU A 234 -15.15 -10.41 9.91
C GLU A 234 -16.31 -11.18 9.29
N SER A 235 -17.56 -10.84 9.66
CA SER A 235 -18.75 -11.42 9.06
C SER A 235 -18.87 -11.11 7.57
N ALA A 236 -18.54 -9.88 7.14
CA ALA A 236 -18.66 -9.48 5.74
C ALA A 236 -17.71 -10.27 4.81
N PHE A 237 -16.52 -10.64 5.31
CA PHE A 237 -15.52 -11.38 4.53
C PHE A 237 -15.53 -12.89 4.76
N ALA A 238 -16.30 -13.39 5.74
CA ALA A 238 -16.32 -14.79 6.15
C ALA A 238 -16.66 -15.76 5.01
N ASP A 239 -17.55 -15.37 4.09
CA ASP A 239 -17.80 -16.20 2.90
C ASP A 239 -16.64 -16.07 1.92
N VAL A 240 -16.31 -14.85 1.47
CA VAL A 240 -15.38 -14.65 0.34
C VAL A 240 -13.94 -15.07 0.64
N ALA A 241 -13.49 -15.01 1.90
CA ALA A 241 -12.12 -15.33 2.28
C ALA A 241 -12.03 -16.72 2.91
N ARG A 242 -11.12 -17.55 2.41
CA ARG A 242 -10.84 -18.86 3.01
C ARG A 242 -10.17 -18.76 4.37
N TYR A 243 -9.41 -17.69 4.58
CA TYR A 243 -8.83 -17.31 5.84
C TYR A 243 -9.09 -15.83 6.07
N SER A 244 -9.63 -15.48 7.23
CA SER A 244 -9.90 -14.09 7.63
C SER A 244 -9.51 -13.95 9.09
N ALA A 245 -8.69 -12.95 9.44
CA ALA A 245 -8.25 -12.73 10.80
C ALA A 245 -8.04 -11.24 11.11
N THR A 246 -8.38 -10.84 12.32
CA THR A 246 -8.05 -9.49 12.83
C THR A 246 -6.66 -9.54 13.47
N VAL A 247 -5.79 -8.62 13.09
CA VAL A 247 -4.46 -8.46 13.66
C VAL A 247 -4.61 -7.73 14.99
N GLN A 248 -4.59 -8.47 16.11
CA GLN A 248 -4.71 -7.90 17.44
C GLN A 248 -3.32 -7.50 17.98
N ALA A 249 -3.29 -6.63 18.99
CA ALA A 249 -2.04 -6.14 19.58
C ALA A 249 -1.12 -7.28 20.07
N GLY A 250 -1.69 -8.35 20.66
CA GLY A 250 -0.95 -9.51 21.15
C GLY A 250 -0.87 -10.71 20.20
N SER A 251 -1.22 -10.53 18.92
CA SER A 251 -1.09 -11.59 17.92
C SER A 251 0.38 -11.88 17.59
N ASP A 252 0.66 -13.08 17.10
CA ASP A 252 1.88 -13.35 16.34
C ASP A 252 1.69 -12.80 14.92
N HIS A 253 2.15 -11.57 14.70
CA HIS A 253 1.88 -10.81 13.47
C HIS A 253 2.50 -11.46 12.24
N ALA A 254 3.74 -11.96 12.36
CA ALA A 254 4.42 -12.69 11.29
C ALA A 254 3.70 -13.99 10.94
N GLU A 255 3.22 -14.73 11.95
CA GLU A 255 2.47 -15.97 11.70
C GLU A 255 1.10 -15.70 11.07
N LEU A 256 0.37 -14.65 11.47
CA LEU A 256 -0.91 -14.29 10.84
C LEU A 256 -0.73 -13.99 9.34
N MET A 257 0.29 -13.19 8.99
CA MET A 257 0.59 -12.91 7.58
C MET A 257 1.07 -14.16 6.84
N THR A 258 1.87 -15.00 7.48
CA THR A 258 2.32 -16.29 6.94
C THR A 258 1.13 -17.20 6.63
N LEU A 259 0.16 -17.32 7.55
CA LEU A 259 -1.04 -18.13 7.35
C LEU A 259 -1.92 -17.57 6.23
N ALA A 260 -2.06 -16.25 6.13
CA ALA A 260 -2.79 -15.61 5.05
C ALA A 260 -2.13 -15.88 3.69
N CYS A 261 -0.82 -15.64 3.56
CA CYS A 261 -0.07 -15.88 2.32
C CYS A 261 -0.10 -17.35 1.92
N LYS A 262 0.18 -18.25 2.87
CA LYS A 262 0.15 -19.70 2.65
C LYS A 262 -1.23 -20.17 2.22
N THR A 263 -2.29 -19.70 2.88
CA THR A 263 -3.65 -20.12 2.56
C THR A 263 -4.04 -19.68 1.16
N ALA A 264 -3.85 -18.40 0.84
CA ALA A 264 -4.14 -17.87 -0.50
C ALA A 264 -3.37 -18.62 -1.59
N LEU A 265 -2.08 -18.88 -1.39
CA LEU A 265 -1.23 -19.53 -2.39
C LEU A 265 -1.54 -21.02 -2.55
N VAL A 266 -1.61 -21.77 -1.45
CA VAL A 266 -1.75 -23.24 -1.46
C VAL A 266 -3.18 -23.64 -1.83
N GLN A 267 -4.18 -22.99 -1.23
CA GLN A 267 -5.58 -23.32 -1.48
C GLN A 267 -6.11 -22.69 -2.77
N ARG A 268 -5.36 -21.72 -3.33
CA ARG A 268 -5.72 -20.93 -4.52
C ARG A 268 -7.05 -20.22 -4.27
N ASP A 269 -7.04 -19.36 -3.27
CA ASP A 269 -8.22 -18.72 -2.72
C ASP A 269 -7.87 -17.33 -2.17
N VAL A 270 -8.86 -16.62 -1.65
CA VAL A 270 -8.70 -15.32 -0.99
C VAL A 270 -8.33 -15.53 0.48
N SER A 271 -7.38 -14.72 0.99
CA SER A 271 -7.15 -14.54 2.42
C SER A 271 -7.28 -13.07 2.79
N HIS A 272 -7.73 -12.77 4.00
CA HIS A 272 -8.06 -11.43 4.46
C HIS A 272 -7.46 -11.12 5.83
N LEU A 273 -6.83 -9.97 5.99
CA LEU A 273 -6.38 -9.45 7.28
C LEU A 273 -6.99 -8.08 7.56
N MET A 274 -7.47 -7.88 8.78
CA MET A 274 -8.01 -6.62 9.28
C MET A 274 -7.01 -5.98 10.26
N LEU A 275 -6.68 -4.71 10.04
CA LEU A 275 -5.65 -3.97 10.77
C LEU A 275 -6.27 -2.82 11.59
N PRO A 276 -6.49 -2.99 12.91
CA PRO A 276 -6.89 -1.88 13.78
C PRO A 276 -5.84 -0.76 13.78
N ASP A 277 -6.29 0.49 13.69
CA ASP A 277 -5.44 1.68 13.59
C ASP A 277 -4.29 1.71 14.61
N GLU A 278 -4.58 1.41 15.88
CA GLU A 278 -3.57 1.46 16.94
C GLU A 278 -2.54 0.34 16.84
N VAL A 279 -2.92 -0.82 16.28
CA VAL A 279 -2.04 -2.00 16.20
C VAL A 279 -0.99 -1.79 15.12
N GLN A 280 -1.34 -1.12 14.03
CA GLN A 280 -0.44 -0.85 12.90
C GLN A 280 0.85 -0.12 13.31
N MET A 281 0.78 0.71 14.35
CA MET A 281 1.86 1.59 14.80
C MET A 281 2.59 1.08 16.05
N ILE A 282 2.23 -0.10 16.57
CA ILE A 282 2.94 -0.70 17.71
C ILE A 282 4.36 -1.01 17.27
N GLU A 283 5.35 -0.55 18.02
CA GLU A 283 6.77 -0.84 17.78
C GLU A 283 7.01 -2.36 17.83
N SER A 284 7.79 -2.89 16.89
CA SER A 284 8.06 -4.32 16.81
C SER A 284 9.42 -4.62 16.20
N ASP A 285 10.22 -5.36 16.95
CA ASP A 285 11.49 -5.96 16.50
C ASP A 285 11.34 -7.44 16.15
N GLU A 286 10.11 -7.97 16.11
CA GLU A 286 9.86 -9.38 15.79
C GLU A 286 10.30 -9.70 14.35
N PRO A 287 10.90 -10.88 14.10
CA PRO A 287 11.36 -11.24 12.77
C PRO A 287 10.18 -11.47 11.82
N ALA A 288 10.33 -11.03 10.57
CA ALA A 288 9.37 -11.34 9.52
C ALA A 288 9.36 -12.84 9.17
N GLY A 289 8.19 -13.37 8.82
CA GLY A 289 8.02 -14.76 8.42
C GLY A 289 8.54 -15.04 7.01
N THR A 290 8.89 -16.30 6.72
CA THR A 290 9.33 -16.76 5.39
C THR A 290 8.57 -18.02 4.97
N PRO A 291 8.53 -18.35 3.66
CA PRO A 291 7.93 -19.60 3.19
C PRO A 291 8.77 -20.86 3.49
N ASP A 292 9.99 -20.71 3.99
CA ASP A 292 10.94 -21.82 4.19
C ASP A 292 10.39 -22.86 5.18
N GLY A 293 10.34 -24.11 4.75
CA GLY A 293 9.76 -25.21 5.53
C GLY A 293 8.24 -25.11 5.76
N ARG A 294 7.56 -24.10 5.18
CA ARG A 294 6.11 -23.90 5.32
C ARG A 294 5.32 -24.37 4.11
N VAL A 295 5.95 -24.52 2.94
CA VAL A 295 5.31 -24.95 1.67
C VAL A 295 5.99 -26.21 1.15
N GLY A 296 5.19 -27.24 0.85
CA GLY A 296 5.67 -28.48 0.20
C GLY A 296 5.51 -28.45 -1.32
N ASP A 297 5.97 -29.51 -1.99
CA ASP A 297 5.69 -29.69 -3.42
C ASP A 297 4.17 -29.68 -3.66
N ARG A 298 3.76 -28.90 -4.65
CA ARG A 298 2.36 -28.73 -5.03
C ARG A 298 1.91 -29.79 -6.03
N HIS A 299 2.83 -30.51 -6.65
CA HIS A 299 2.51 -31.60 -7.57
C HIS A 299 2.04 -32.81 -6.78
N THR A 300 0.79 -33.21 -7.01
CA THR A 300 0.24 -34.45 -6.46
C THR A 300 0.16 -35.50 -7.55
N ALA A 301 0.80 -36.64 -7.33
CA ALA A 301 0.67 -37.79 -8.21
C ALA A 301 -0.47 -38.72 -7.74
N PRO A 302 -1.28 -39.29 -8.65
CA PRO A 302 -2.19 -40.37 -8.30
C PRO A 302 -1.40 -41.62 -7.87
N SER A 303 -2.05 -42.55 -7.16
CA SER A 303 -1.44 -43.84 -6.85
C SER A 303 -1.17 -44.64 -8.13
N SER A 304 -0.17 -45.53 -8.08
CA SER A 304 0.21 -46.38 -9.22
C SER A 304 -0.98 -47.20 -9.76
N ASP A 305 -1.85 -47.67 -8.86
CA ASP A 305 -2.98 -48.52 -9.24
C ASP A 305 -4.07 -47.73 -9.97
N VAL A 306 -4.41 -46.53 -9.47
CA VAL A 306 -5.37 -45.63 -10.12
C VAL A 306 -4.85 -45.19 -11.49
N LEU A 307 -3.55 -44.88 -11.58
CA LEU A 307 -2.92 -44.54 -12.85
C LEU A 307 -2.95 -45.71 -13.84
N ALA A 308 -2.66 -46.94 -13.39
CA ALA A 308 -2.70 -48.13 -14.22
C ALA A 308 -4.13 -48.45 -14.71
N GLU A 309 -5.15 -48.23 -13.88
CA GLU A 309 -6.56 -48.37 -14.27
C GLU A 309 -6.95 -47.35 -15.34
N ALA A 310 -6.61 -46.07 -15.15
CA ALA A 310 -6.85 -45.02 -16.14
C ALA A 310 -6.16 -45.34 -17.48
N MET A 311 -4.91 -45.82 -17.45
CA MET A 311 -4.17 -46.21 -18.66
C MET A 311 -4.86 -47.36 -19.42
N LYS A 312 -5.43 -48.34 -18.73
CA LYS A 312 -6.20 -49.42 -19.36
C LYS A 312 -7.45 -48.88 -20.06
N MET A 313 -8.19 -47.99 -19.40
CA MET A 313 -9.40 -47.36 -19.97
C MET A 313 -9.06 -46.52 -21.20
N ILE A 314 -8.00 -45.72 -21.14
CA ILE A 314 -7.54 -44.87 -22.25
C ILE A 314 -7.11 -45.74 -23.43
N THR A 315 -6.29 -46.77 -23.19
CA THR A 315 -5.76 -47.66 -24.25
C THR A 315 -6.87 -48.47 -24.95
N ALA A 316 -7.92 -48.86 -24.23
CA ALA A 316 -9.06 -49.58 -24.80
C ALA A 316 -10.06 -48.68 -25.56
N SER A 317 -9.93 -47.35 -25.45
CA SER A 317 -10.86 -46.40 -26.05
C SER A 317 -10.71 -46.34 -27.56
N LYS A 318 -11.85 -46.33 -28.27
CA LYS A 318 -11.89 -46.17 -29.73
C LYS A 318 -12.12 -44.71 -30.17
N ARG A 319 -12.60 -43.87 -29.26
CA ARG A 319 -12.99 -42.46 -29.54
C ARG A 319 -12.65 -41.57 -28.34
N PRO A 320 -11.37 -41.47 -27.95
CA PRO A 320 -10.96 -40.61 -26.84
C PRO A 320 -11.19 -39.13 -27.15
N LEU A 321 -11.49 -38.35 -26.12
CA LEU A 321 -11.62 -36.89 -26.16
C LEU A 321 -10.98 -36.34 -24.87
N PHE A 322 -10.11 -35.34 -24.99
CA PHE A 322 -9.63 -34.55 -23.85
C PHE A 322 -10.57 -33.37 -23.62
N ILE A 323 -11.01 -33.18 -22.37
CA ILE A 323 -11.69 -31.97 -21.92
C ILE A 323 -10.75 -31.30 -20.92
N VAL A 324 -10.19 -30.15 -21.30
CA VAL A 324 -9.10 -29.51 -20.57
C VAL A 324 -9.62 -28.27 -19.85
N GLY A 325 -9.47 -28.27 -18.52
CA GLY A 325 -9.85 -27.13 -17.67
C GLY A 325 -8.69 -26.19 -17.37
N ALA A 326 -8.99 -25.09 -16.67
CA ALA A 326 -8.00 -24.08 -16.25
C ALA A 326 -6.83 -24.66 -15.42
N GLY A 327 -7.03 -25.80 -14.75
CA GLY A 327 -5.99 -26.50 -13.99
C GLY A 327 -4.78 -26.93 -14.83
N SER A 328 -4.93 -27.01 -16.15
CA SER A 328 -3.88 -27.42 -17.09
C SER A 328 -3.08 -26.27 -17.69
N ARG A 329 -3.41 -25.01 -17.34
CA ARG A 329 -2.87 -23.80 -17.98
C ARG A 329 -1.34 -23.77 -18.07
N PHE A 330 -0.65 -24.21 -17.02
CA PHE A 330 0.81 -24.20 -16.94
C PHE A 330 1.48 -25.50 -17.45
N ASP A 331 0.67 -26.48 -17.86
CA ASP A 331 1.09 -27.83 -18.24
C ASP A 331 0.48 -28.27 -19.59
N MET A 332 0.19 -27.31 -20.49
CA MET A 332 -0.46 -27.62 -21.77
C MET A 332 0.40 -28.47 -22.70
N SER A 333 1.72 -28.29 -22.69
CA SER A 333 2.64 -29.03 -23.59
C SER A 333 2.50 -30.55 -23.47
N PRO A 334 2.66 -31.18 -22.28
CA PRO A 334 2.52 -32.64 -22.15
C PRO A 334 1.11 -33.15 -22.46
N ILE A 335 0.08 -32.31 -22.29
CA ILE A 335 -1.31 -32.66 -22.62
C ILE A 335 -1.50 -32.74 -24.13
N VAL A 336 -0.97 -31.76 -24.86
CA VAL A 336 -0.99 -31.74 -26.33
C VAL A 336 -0.22 -32.94 -26.88
N ASP A 337 0.98 -33.20 -26.36
CA ASP A 337 1.81 -34.33 -26.79
C ASP A 337 1.08 -35.68 -26.63
N LEU A 338 0.38 -35.86 -25.49
CA LEU A 338 -0.40 -37.07 -25.24
C LEU A 338 -1.62 -37.18 -26.18
N ALA A 339 -2.34 -36.07 -26.39
CA ALA A 339 -3.50 -36.03 -27.27
C ALA A 339 -3.13 -36.38 -28.72
N GLU A 340 -2.03 -35.83 -29.23
CA GLU A 340 -1.48 -36.15 -30.55
C GLU A 340 -1.08 -37.62 -30.65
N ARG A 341 -0.38 -38.15 -29.64
CA ARG A 341 0.10 -39.54 -29.63
C ARG A 341 -1.01 -40.57 -29.71
N ILE A 342 -2.17 -40.30 -29.12
CA ILE A 342 -3.32 -41.22 -29.12
C ILE A 342 -4.41 -40.85 -30.15
N GLY A 343 -4.19 -39.80 -30.94
CA GLY A 343 -5.13 -39.33 -31.95
C GLY A 343 -6.45 -38.83 -31.38
N ALA A 344 -6.41 -38.20 -30.20
CA ALA A 344 -7.60 -37.67 -29.53
C ALA A 344 -7.78 -36.16 -29.80
N PRO A 345 -9.01 -35.70 -30.09
CA PRO A 345 -9.31 -34.27 -30.07
C PRO A 345 -9.16 -33.69 -28.66
N LEU A 346 -8.89 -32.39 -28.59
CA LEU A 346 -8.77 -31.60 -27.36
C LEU A 346 -9.81 -30.46 -27.41
N VAL A 347 -10.59 -30.33 -26.33
CA VAL A 347 -11.62 -29.30 -26.12
C VAL A 347 -11.33 -28.49 -24.88
#